data_AF-A0A6G4WR68-F1
#
_entry.id   AF-A0A6G4WR68-F1
#
_cell.length_a   1.000
_cell.length_b   1.000
_cell.length_c   1.000
_cell.angle_alpha   90.00
_cell.angle_beta   90.00
_cell.angle_gamma   90.00
#
_symmetry.space_group_name_H-M   'P 1'
#
loop_
_entity.id
_entity.type
_entity.pdbx_description
1 polymer ?
#
loop_
_entity_poly.entity_id
_entity_poly.type
_entity_poly.pdbx_seq_one_letter_code
_entity_poly.pdbx_strand_id
1 'polypeptide(L)'
;MAEGGQADKCPNERLRSWFVRSGWSKGELARQVNRRARQLGAHHISTDTSRVRRWLDGEQPREPIPRILSELFSERFGCVVAVEDLGLRPARKSPAASGIDLPWAGPQTVVLISDFTRSDLMLGRRGFLGTSLAMSAGPALIEPMQRWLVSSSGGGPGGEGLQAPSRAGRPGGGPRAPMGLAAQGAAGGPRRGPRLSEPELELLEQTAMMFRQWDAQCGGGLRRKAVVGQLHEVTDLLQEQHPEPVARRLFRVTAELAELAGWMSYDIGLQPTAQKYFVLALHAAKEAGDRPLGSFVLSKMSRQMIHLGRSEDALELIHLAQYGSRGGSTPRTQAMLYAMEARAYANMGQPGKCKRAVRMAEETFSEIAPGDGDPDWIRFFSEAELCAENAHSYRDLAYSAGRSPSYASLARPVMERAVELFGREAAEAEGGGHQRSYALNLIGMASVHLLQREPEGCADRAGEAVDVAKRLRSERVNNRLRRTAATAVQDFGEVGDVVQLSERLRTELPGGEVAAAG
;
A
#
# COMPACT_ATOMS: atom_id res chain seq x y z
N MET A 1 -5.49 -2.12 55.49
CA MET A 1 -5.67 -1.08 54.46
C MET A 1 -5.09 -1.65 53.18
N ALA A 2 -5.93 -1.93 52.18
CA ALA A 2 -5.51 -2.55 50.93
C ALA A 2 -5.29 -1.46 49.89
N GLU A 3 -4.04 -1.31 49.44
CA GLU A 3 -3.67 -0.47 48.30
C GLU A 3 -4.01 -1.21 47.00
N GLY A 4 -5.01 -0.69 46.28
CA GLY A 4 -5.34 -1.13 44.93
C GLY A 4 -4.48 -0.38 43.92
N GLY A 5 -3.49 -1.07 43.34
CA GLY A 5 -2.69 -0.56 42.23
C GLY A 5 -3.56 -0.27 41.01
N GLN A 6 -3.63 1.01 40.59
CA GLN A 6 -4.14 1.39 39.28
C GLN A 6 -3.11 0.93 38.24
N ALA A 7 -3.43 -0.16 37.54
CA ALA A 7 -2.69 -0.54 36.35
C ALA A 7 -2.77 0.61 35.33
N ASP A 8 -1.62 1.09 34.87
CA ASP A 8 -1.51 2.08 33.79
C ASP A 8 -2.40 1.66 32.61
N LYS A 9 -3.42 2.47 32.33
CA LYS A 9 -4.36 2.23 31.22
C LYS A 9 -3.66 2.58 29.92
N CYS A 10 -3.10 1.58 29.25
CA CYS A 10 -2.59 1.74 27.90
C CYS A 10 -3.78 1.77 26.91
N PRO A 11 -4.02 2.88 26.18
CA PRO A 11 -5.15 2.97 25.24
C PRO A 11 -5.06 1.91 24.14
N ASN A 12 -6.21 1.38 23.69
CA ASN A 12 -6.25 0.46 22.56
C ASN A 12 -6.19 1.23 21.23
N GLU A 13 -4.99 1.65 20.85
CA GLU A 13 -4.75 2.44 19.63
C GLU A 13 -5.23 1.72 18.35
N ARG A 14 -5.22 0.39 18.35
CA ARG A 14 -5.74 -0.42 17.24
C ARG A 14 -7.25 -0.27 17.10
N LEU A 15 -8.01 -0.59 18.16
CA LEU A 15 -9.46 -0.41 18.15
C LEU A 15 -9.84 1.04 17.90
N ARG A 16 -9.09 2.00 18.45
CA ARG A 16 -9.30 3.42 18.24
C ARG A 16 -9.14 3.80 16.77
N SER A 17 -8.09 3.32 16.11
CA SER A 17 -7.91 3.50 14.68
C SER A 17 -9.11 2.96 13.89
N TRP A 18 -9.52 1.71 14.11
CA TRP A 18 -10.67 1.11 13.41
C TRP A 18 -12.00 1.82 13.70
N PHE A 19 -12.21 2.22 14.94
CA PHE A 19 -13.38 2.97 15.38
C PHE A 19 -13.46 4.32 14.67
N VAL A 20 -12.38 5.11 14.70
CA VAL A 20 -12.30 6.40 14.01
C VAL A 20 -12.49 6.23 12.50
N ARG A 21 -11.88 5.21 11.90
CA ARG A 21 -11.99 4.89 10.46
C ARG A 21 -13.42 4.55 10.05
N SER A 22 -14.22 3.99 10.95
CA SER A 22 -15.57 3.51 10.62
C SER A 22 -16.55 4.64 10.38
N GLY A 23 -16.26 5.85 10.87
CA GLY A 23 -17.19 6.96 10.86
C GLY A 23 -18.32 6.84 11.90
N TRP A 24 -18.31 5.79 12.74
CA TRP A 24 -19.36 5.56 13.73
C TRP A 24 -19.15 6.43 14.97
N SER A 25 -20.24 7.02 15.45
CA SER A 25 -20.25 7.54 16.82
C SER A 25 -20.20 6.39 17.83
N LYS A 26 -19.76 6.66 19.06
CA LYS A 26 -19.71 5.65 20.14
C LYS A 26 -21.10 5.03 20.37
N GLY A 27 -22.15 5.84 20.23
CA GLY A 27 -23.55 5.40 20.36
C GLY A 27 -24.05 4.61 19.16
N GLU A 28 -23.55 4.89 17.96
CA GLU A 28 -23.84 4.07 16.79
C GLU A 28 -23.17 2.70 16.86
N LEU A 29 -21.89 2.64 17.24
CA LEU A 29 -21.22 1.36 17.46
C LEU A 29 -21.93 0.54 18.55
N ALA A 30 -22.31 1.16 19.67
CA ALA A 30 -23.09 0.49 20.72
C ALA A 30 -24.43 -0.07 20.18
N ARG A 31 -25.16 0.69 19.37
CA ARG A 31 -26.40 0.23 18.73
C ARG A 31 -26.16 -0.94 17.77
N GLN A 32 -25.09 -0.91 16.99
CA GLN A 32 -24.75 -2.00 16.08
C GLN A 32 -24.33 -3.27 16.82
N VAL A 33 -23.54 -3.14 17.89
CA VAL A 33 -23.16 -4.26 18.76
C VAL A 33 -24.39 -4.90 19.37
N ASN A 34 -25.32 -4.10 19.91
CA ASN A 34 -26.57 -4.62 20.48
C ASN A 34 -27.45 -5.30 19.42
N ARG A 35 -27.52 -4.75 18.20
CA ARG A 35 -28.27 -5.35 17.09
C ARG A 35 -27.69 -6.71 16.71
N ARG A 36 -26.37 -6.81 16.53
CA ARG A 36 -25.68 -8.07 16.21
C ARG A 36 -25.75 -9.08 17.36
N ALA A 37 -25.64 -8.63 18.61
CA ALA A 37 -25.81 -9.49 19.78
C ALA A 37 -27.19 -10.15 19.81
N ARG A 38 -28.27 -9.40 19.52
CA ARG A 38 -29.62 -9.95 19.40
C ARG A 38 -29.75 -10.95 18.26
N GLN A 39 -29.13 -10.68 17.10
CA GLN A 39 -29.10 -11.62 15.96
C GLN A 39 -28.39 -12.93 16.31
N LEU A 40 -27.39 -12.89 17.20
CA LEU A 40 -26.67 -14.06 17.68
C LEU A 40 -27.34 -14.75 18.89
N GLY A 41 -28.54 -14.32 19.29
CA GLY A 41 -29.26 -14.87 20.47
C GLY A 41 -28.70 -14.42 21.82
N ALA A 42 -27.74 -13.49 21.85
CA ALA A 42 -27.11 -12.99 23.07
C ALA A 42 -27.87 -11.80 23.67
N HIS A 43 -29.13 -12.02 24.08
CA HIS A 43 -30.04 -10.98 24.59
C HIS A 43 -29.59 -10.33 25.91
N HIS A 44 -28.67 -10.95 26.64
CA HIS A 44 -28.09 -10.43 27.89
C HIS A 44 -27.06 -9.30 27.66
N ILE A 45 -26.69 -9.02 26.40
CA ILE A 45 -25.69 -8.00 26.07
C ILE A 45 -26.40 -6.67 25.84
N SER A 46 -26.11 -5.70 26.71
CA SER A 46 -26.47 -4.30 26.54
C SER A 46 -25.20 -3.45 26.61
N THR A 47 -24.84 -2.87 25.46
CA THR A 47 -23.70 -1.98 25.28
C THR A 47 -24.20 -0.55 25.13
N ASP A 48 -23.51 0.39 25.78
CA ASP A 48 -23.75 1.82 25.68
C ASP A 48 -22.48 2.57 25.23
N THR A 49 -22.57 3.89 25.11
CA THR A 49 -21.46 4.77 24.76
C THR A 49 -20.29 4.65 25.74
N SER A 50 -20.59 4.45 27.02
CA SER A 50 -19.60 4.32 28.11
C SER A 50 -18.78 3.05 27.97
N ARG A 51 -19.40 1.90 27.64
CA ARG A 51 -18.68 0.65 27.36
C ARG A 51 -17.78 0.77 26.15
N VAL A 52 -18.26 1.36 25.06
CA VAL A 52 -17.45 1.58 23.86
C VAL A 52 -16.22 2.43 24.20
N ARG A 53 -16.40 3.51 24.98
CA ARG A 53 -15.27 4.31 25.47
C ARG A 53 -14.28 3.46 26.27
N ARG A 54 -14.74 2.63 27.21
CA ARG A 54 -13.87 1.77 28.02
C ARG A 54 -13.04 0.82 27.15
N TRP A 55 -13.61 0.26 26.08
CA TRP A 55 -12.85 -0.60 25.15
C TRP A 55 -11.77 0.17 24.38
N LEU A 56 -12.07 1.42 23.97
CA LEU A 56 -11.10 2.31 23.34
C LEU A 56 -9.98 2.72 24.30
N ASP A 57 -10.30 2.86 25.58
CA ASP A 57 -9.36 3.19 26.66
C ASP A 57 -8.52 1.96 27.12
N GLY A 58 -8.67 0.80 26.46
CA GLY A 58 -7.84 -0.38 26.69
C GLY A 58 -8.54 -1.56 27.36
N GLU A 59 -9.81 -1.43 27.76
CA GLU A 59 -10.53 -2.54 28.40
C GLU A 59 -10.87 -3.66 27.43
N GLN A 60 -10.50 -4.89 27.80
CA GLN A 60 -10.80 -6.09 27.02
C GLN A 60 -12.25 -6.57 27.27
N PRO A 61 -13.15 -6.49 26.28
CA PRO A 61 -14.49 -7.02 26.42
C PRO A 61 -14.50 -8.55 26.40
N ARG A 62 -15.42 -9.16 27.15
CA ARG A 62 -15.63 -10.62 27.15
C ARG A 62 -16.40 -11.06 25.90
N GLU A 63 -16.23 -12.32 25.51
CA GLU A 63 -17.02 -12.95 24.44
C GLU A 63 -18.53 -12.79 24.70
N PRO A 64 -19.36 -12.58 23.67
CA PRO A 64 -19.06 -12.58 22.22
C PRO A 64 -18.68 -11.19 21.64
N ILE A 65 -18.45 -10.17 22.46
CA ILE A 65 -18.25 -8.78 21.99
C ILE A 65 -17.03 -8.63 21.05
N PRO A 66 -15.84 -9.20 21.33
CA PRO A 66 -14.71 -9.11 20.40
C PRO A 66 -15.04 -9.64 19.00
N ARG A 67 -15.77 -10.75 18.92
CA ARG A 67 -16.24 -11.31 17.66
C ARG A 67 -17.26 -10.41 16.95
N ILE A 68 -18.22 -9.85 17.69
CA ILE A 68 -19.19 -8.91 17.13
C ILE A 68 -18.50 -7.68 16.55
N LEU A 69 -17.52 -7.10 17.25
CA LEU A 69 -16.76 -5.95 16.78
C LEU A 69 -15.98 -6.31 15.50
N SER A 70 -15.31 -7.46 15.47
CA SER A 70 -14.62 -7.97 14.28
C SER A 70 -15.56 -8.08 13.08
N GLU A 71 -16.75 -8.68 13.24
CA GLU A 71 -17.74 -8.82 12.15
C GLU A 71 -18.25 -7.45 11.67
N LEU A 72 -18.61 -6.55 12.60
CA LEU A 72 -19.12 -5.22 12.27
C LEU A 72 -18.10 -4.39 11.48
N PHE A 73 -16.86 -4.32 11.94
CA PHE A 73 -15.81 -3.61 11.22
C PHE A 73 -15.51 -4.29 9.87
N SER A 74 -15.54 -5.62 9.82
CA SER A 74 -15.32 -6.34 8.55
C SER A 74 -16.37 -6.01 7.49
N GLU A 75 -17.63 -5.95 7.89
CA GLU A 75 -18.73 -5.53 7.01
C GLU A 75 -18.60 -4.07 6.59
N ARG A 76 -18.22 -3.19 7.53
CA ARG A 76 -18.08 -1.76 7.27
C ARG A 76 -17.00 -1.46 6.23
N PHE A 77 -15.87 -2.13 6.31
CA PHE A 77 -14.71 -1.86 5.43
C PHE A 77 -14.65 -2.79 4.22
N GLY A 78 -15.51 -3.80 4.13
CA GLY A 78 -15.46 -4.78 3.06
C GLY A 78 -14.12 -5.52 2.98
N CYS A 79 -13.44 -5.66 4.11
CA CYS A 79 -12.21 -6.44 4.30
C CYS A 79 -12.31 -7.13 5.64
N VAL A 80 -11.53 -8.17 5.87
CA VAL A 80 -11.56 -8.89 7.14
C VAL A 80 -10.80 -8.06 8.18
N VAL A 81 -11.44 -7.81 9.31
CA VAL A 81 -10.83 -7.16 10.49
C VAL A 81 -10.80 -8.15 11.63
N ALA A 82 -9.64 -8.77 11.90
CA ALA A 82 -9.53 -9.78 12.93
C ALA A 82 -9.62 -9.18 14.34
N VAL A 83 -9.93 -10.01 15.34
CA VAL A 83 -10.02 -9.58 16.75
C VAL A 83 -8.65 -9.05 17.24
N GLU A 84 -7.57 -9.64 16.73
CA GLU A 84 -6.18 -9.28 16.98
C GLU A 84 -5.81 -7.93 16.34
N ASP A 85 -6.37 -7.63 15.16
CA ASP A 85 -6.21 -6.35 14.47
C ASP A 85 -6.95 -5.21 15.17
N LEU A 86 -7.99 -5.53 15.94
CA LEU A 86 -8.66 -4.62 16.86
C LEU A 86 -7.93 -4.48 18.20
N GLY A 87 -6.84 -5.20 18.43
CA GLY A 87 -6.15 -5.22 19.74
C GLY A 87 -6.98 -5.86 20.86
N LEU A 88 -8.05 -6.59 20.53
CA LEU A 88 -8.97 -7.25 21.48
C LEU A 88 -8.54 -8.68 21.84
N ARG A 89 -7.44 -9.13 21.27
CA ARG A 89 -6.75 -10.36 21.65
C ARG A 89 -5.26 -10.16 21.40
N PRO A 90 -4.35 -10.64 22.28
CA PRO A 90 -2.93 -10.60 22.01
C PRO A 90 -2.64 -11.30 20.67
N ALA A 91 -1.97 -10.59 19.76
CA ALA A 91 -1.45 -11.20 18.55
C ALA A 91 -0.51 -12.34 18.96
N ARG A 92 -0.77 -13.57 18.50
CA ARG A 92 0.16 -14.67 18.72
C ARG A 92 1.49 -14.27 18.09
N LYS A 93 2.53 -14.07 18.91
CA LYS A 93 3.91 -13.92 18.43
C LYS A 93 4.25 -15.22 17.71
N SER A 94 4.31 -15.16 16.39
CA SER A 94 4.91 -16.26 15.61
C SER A 94 6.40 -16.29 15.97
N PRO A 95 7.01 -17.48 16.19
CA PRO A 95 8.45 -17.59 16.46
C PRO A 95 9.33 -17.00 15.34
N ALA A 96 8.76 -16.68 14.17
CA ALA A 96 9.42 -16.02 13.05
C ALA A 96 9.65 -14.51 13.22
N ALA A 97 9.45 -13.94 14.41
CA ALA A 97 9.76 -12.54 14.68
C ALA A 97 11.28 -12.24 14.72
N SER A 98 12.13 -13.27 14.63
CA SER A 98 13.56 -13.13 14.38
C SER A 98 13.90 -13.61 12.96
N GLY A 99 14.04 -12.68 12.03
CA GLY A 99 14.52 -12.93 10.68
C GLY A 99 13.42 -13.26 9.67
N ILE A 100 13.33 -12.45 8.61
CA ILE A 100 12.61 -12.82 7.40
C ILE A 100 13.44 -13.89 6.70
N ASP A 101 13.20 -15.15 7.06
CA ASP A 101 13.66 -16.30 6.28
C ASP A 101 12.50 -16.77 5.38
N LEU A 102 11.96 -15.83 4.58
CA LEU A 102 11.00 -16.15 3.55
C LEU A 102 11.79 -16.70 2.35
N PRO A 103 11.54 -17.95 1.91
CA PRO A 103 12.21 -18.50 0.74
C PRO A 103 11.78 -17.71 -0.51
N TRP A 104 12.70 -16.91 -1.07
CA TRP A 104 12.50 -16.15 -2.31
C TRP A 104 12.53 -17.07 -3.53
N ALA A 105 11.58 -17.97 -3.66
CA ALA A 105 11.45 -18.89 -4.78
C ALA A 105 10.00 -18.96 -5.28
N GLY A 106 9.84 -19.08 -6.60
CA GLY A 106 8.54 -19.04 -7.29
C GLY A 106 7.43 -19.86 -6.63
N PRO A 107 7.61 -21.16 -6.38
CA PRO A 107 6.57 -22.00 -5.78
C PRO A 107 6.09 -21.49 -4.41
N GLN A 108 7.00 -21.00 -3.57
CA GLN A 108 6.67 -20.48 -2.25
C GLN A 108 5.98 -19.11 -2.35
N THR A 109 6.39 -18.26 -3.30
CA THR A 109 5.69 -17.00 -3.62
C THR A 109 4.23 -17.27 -3.97
N VAL A 110 3.95 -18.25 -4.83
CA VAL A 110 2.58 -18.62 -5.23
C VAL A 110 1.75 -19.08 -4.04
N VAL A 111 2.29 -19.94 -3.17
CA VAL A 111 1.60 -20.41 -1.95
C VAL A 111 1.26 -19.24 -1.03
N LEU A 112 2.22 -18.33 -0.78
CA LEU A 112 2.00 -17.18 0.10
C LEU A 112 0.92 -16.23 -0.44
N ILE A 113 0.91 -15.97 -1.76
CA ILE A 113 -0.11 -15.12 -2.37
C ILE A 113 -1.48 -15.80 -2.32
N SER A 114 -1.58 -17.09 -2.64
CA SER A 114 -2.85 -17.84 -2.63
C SER A 114 -3.45 -17.88 -1.23
N ASP A 115 -2.64 -18.20 -0.21
CA ASP A 115 -3.08 -18.23 1.19
C ASP A 115 -3.54 -16.85 1.67
N PHE A 116 -2.79 -15.80 1.34
CA PHE A 116 -3.11 -14.45 1.79
C PHE A 116 -4.36 -13.89 1.11
N THR A 117 -4.49 -14.06 -0.20
CA THR A 117 -5.68 -13.64 -0.97
C THR A 117 -6.93 -14.40 -0.53
N ARG A 118 -6.85 -15.72 -0.36
CA ARG A 118 -7.95 -16.54 0.17
C ARG A 118 -8.37 -16.07 1.55
N SER A 119 -7.41 -15.85 2.46
CA SER A 119 -7.66 -15.35 3.82
C SER A 119 -8.38 -14.00 3.79
N ASP A 120 -7.91 -13.07 2.96
CA ASP A 120 -8.46 -11.73 2.84
C ASP A 120 -9.87 -11.72 2.21
N LEU A 121 -10.18 -12.71 1.35
CA LEU A 121 -11.52 -12.90 0.78
C LEU A 121 -12.50 -13.64 1.72
N MET A 122 -12.03 -14.61 2.52
CA MET A 122 -12.88 -15.64 3.16
C MET A 122 -13.23 -15.42 4.64
N LEU A 123 -12.55 -14.56 5.41
CA LEU A 123 -12.67 -14.56 6.88
C LEU A 123 -13.91 -13.82 7.45
N GLY A 124 -15.10 -14.22 6.99
CA GLY A 124 -16.36 -14.13 7.76
C GLY A 124 -16.66 -15.39 8.59
N ARG A 125 -15.90 -16.49 8.46
CA ARG A 125 -16.10 -17.72 9.25
C ARG A 125 -14.77 -18.45 9.52
N ARG A 126 -14.42 -18.50 10.82
CA ARG A 126 -13.33 -19.28 11.45
C ARG A 126 -11.90 -18.84 11.07
N GLY A 127 -11.23 -18.29 12.08
CA GLY A 127 -9.85 -17.80 12.01
C GLY A 127 -8.89 -18.86 11.49
N PHE A 128 -8.17 -18.49 10.43
CA PHE A 128 -6.99 -19.21 9.99
C PHE A 128 -5.73 -18.50 10.53
N LEU A 129 -4.82 -19.34 11.01
CA LEU A 129 -3.54 -19.01 11.63
C LEU A 129 -2.48 -18.95 10.51
N GLY A 130 -2.15 -17.76 10.01
CA GLY A 130 -1.13 -17.58 8.98
C GLY A 130 -0.25 -16.37 9.23
N THR A 131 1.06 -16.61 9.31
CA THR A 131 2.20 -15.67 9.32
C THR A 131 1.85 -14.19 9.41
N SER A 132 1.80 -13.68 10.65
CA SER A 132 1.83 -12.24 10.89
C SER A 132 3.22 -11.72 10.52
N LEU A 133 3.42 -11.32 9.27
CA LEU A 133 4.48 -10.38 8.93
C LEU A 133 4.23 -9.12 9.78
N ALA A 134 5.12 -8.84 10.74
CA ALA A 134 5.23 -7.50 11.31
C ALA A 134 5.53 -6.53 10.16
N MET A 135 5.29 -5.23 10.34
CA MET A 135 5.60 -4.22 9.32
C MET A 135 7.07 -4.31 8.90
N SER A 136 7.35 -5.02 7.80
CA SER A 136 8.68 -5.24 7.25
C SER A 136 9.17 -3.93 6.63
N ALA A 137 10.08 -3.28 7.33
CA ALA A 137 11.00 -2.31 6.76
C ALA A 137 12.36 -2.53 7.44
N GLY A 138 13.41 -1.89 6.92
CA GLY A 138 14.76 -2.06 7.43
C GLY A 138 15.42 -3.39 7.01
N PRO A 139 16.44 -3.86 7.75
CA PRO A 139 17.37 -4.90 7.29
C PRO A 139 16.72 -6.22 6.86
N ALA A 140 15.63 -6.61 7.54
CA ALA A 140 14.95 -7.86 7.27
C ALA A 140 14.30 -7.91 5.87
N LEU A 141 13.91 -6.76 5.31
CA LEU A 141 13.41 -6.65 3.94
C LEU A 141 14.55 -6.34 2.97
N ILE A 142 15.46 -5.45 3.37
CA ILE A 142 16.50 -4.89 2.49
C ILE A 142 17.57 -5.91 2.14
N GLU A 143 18.04 -6.71 3.09
CA GLU A 143 19.17 -7.61 2.87
C GLU A 143 18.86 -8.70 1.82
N PRO A 144 17.72 -9.41 1.88
CA PRO A 144 17.37 -10.36 0.82
C PRO A 144 17.22 -9.70 -0.56
N MET A 145 16.73 -8.46 -0.59
CA MET A 145 16.57 -7.71 -1.84
C MET A 145 17.90 -7.27 -2.44
N GLN A 146 18.84 -6.81 -1.62
CA GLN A 146 20.20 -6.50 -2.06
C GLN A 146 20.86 -7.74 -2.67
N ARG A 147 20.69 -8.91 -2.05
CA ARG A 147 21.19 -10.19 -2.63
C ARG A 147 20.58 -10.44 -4.01
N TRP A 148 19.27 -10.28 -4.19
CA TRP A 148 18.64 -10.45 -5.50
C TRP A 148 19.19 -9.49 -6.56
N LEU A 149 19.36 -8.21 -6.20
CA LEU A 149 19.89 -7.20 -7.12
C LEU A 149 21.34 -7.44 -7.52
N VAL A 150 22.16 -7.96 -6.61
CA VAL A 150 23.58 -8.30 -6.86
C VAL A 150 23.73 -9.64 -7.60
N SER A 151 22.93 -10.65 -7.27
CA SER A 151 23.05 -11.99 -7.88
C SER A 151 22.73 -12.02 -9.38
N SER A 152 22.11 -10.97 -9.92
CA SER A 152 21.73 -10.91 -11.33
C SER A 152 22.46 -9.82 -12.13
N SER A 153 23.47 -9.17 -11.56
CA SER A 153 24.46 -8.34 -12.29
C SER A 153 25.71 -9.12 -12.74
N GLY A 154 25.77 -10.43 -12.49
CA GLY A 154 26.87 -11.32 -12.90
C GLY A 154 26.71 -12.00 -14.27
N GLY A 155 25.97 -11.40 -15.22
CA GLY A 155 25.75 -11.93 -16.56
C GLY A 155 26.64 -11.30 -17.63
N GLY A 156 27.96 -11.37 -17.48
CA GLY A 156 28.92 -11.04 -18.55
C GLY A 156 29.33 -12.31 -19.31
N PRO A 157 29.45 -12.29 -20.65
CA PRO A 157 29.86 -13.47 -21.40
C PRO A 157 31.39 -13.62 -21.29
N GLY A 158 31.85 -14.55 -20.46
CA GLY A 158 33.26 -14.94 -20.44
C GLY A 158 33.72 -15.62 -19.16
N GLY A 159 33.95 -16.93 -19.24
CA GLY A 159 34.96 -17.66 -18.46
C GLY A 159 34.71 -17.83 -16.97
N GLU A 160 34.20 -18.99 -16.57
CA GLU A 160 34.98 -20.02 -15.85
C GLU A 160 34.05 -21.15 -15.38
N GLY A 161 34.33 -22.35 -15.84
CA GLY A 161 33.50 -23.53 -15.57
C GLY A 161 33.61 -23.98 -14.12
N LEU A 162 32.50 -23.94 -13.38
CA LEU A 162 32.34 -24.76 -12.20
C LEU A 162 31.89 -26.16 -12.62
N GLN A 163 32.87 -27.07 -12.61
CA GLN A 163 32.69 -28.51 -12.74
C GLN A 163 31.77 -29.04 -11.64
N ALA A 164 30.73 -29.76 -12.04
CA ALA A 164 30.00 -30.64 -11.15
C ALA A 164 30.91 -31.78 -10.66
N PRO A 165 30.81 -32.23 -9.40
CA PRO A 165 31.64 -33.32 -8.90
C PRO A 165 31.20 -34.66 -9.51
N SER A 166 32.02 -35.16 -10.44
CA SER A 166 31.98 -36.52 -10.98
C SER A 166 32.19 -37.55 -9.87
N ARG A 167 31.20 -38.42 -9.65
CA ARG A 167 31.39 -39.66 -8.87
C ARG A 167 32.06 -40.71 -9.76
N ALA A 168 33.30 -41.03 -9.41
CA ALA A 168 34.10 -42.13 -9.92
C ALA A 168 33.40 -43.49 -9.70
N GLY A 169 33.46 -44.36 -10.72
CA GLY A 169 32.76 -45.63 -10.77
C GLY A 169 33.54 -46.84 -10.26
N ARG A 170 33.00 -48.02 -10.58
CA ARG A 170 33.72 -49.30 -10.69
C ARG A 170 33.06 -50.21 -11.75
N PRO A 171 33.82 -51.14 -12.36
CA PRO A 171 33.54 -51.68 -13.69
C PRO A 171 33.06 -53.14 -13.69
N GLY A 172 32.47 -53.60 -14.81
CA GLY A 172 32.34 -55.02 -15.09
C GLY A 172 31.40 -55.41 -16.24
N GLY A 173 31.96 -55.56 -17.45
CA GLY A 173 31.75 -56.75 -18.31
C GLY A 173 30.50 -56.88 -19.20
N GLY A 174 30.68 -56.67 -20.51
CA GLY A 174 30.23 -57.61 -21.55
C GLY A 174 28.97 -57.24 -22.39
N PRO A 175 28.96 -57.43 -23.73
CA PRO A 175 28.02 -56.76 -24.64
C PRO A 175 26.89 -57.68 -25.14
N ARG A 176 25.73 -57.09 -25.50
CA ARG A 176 24.83 -57.60 -26.56
C ARG A 176 23.65 -56.65 -26.85
N ALA A 177 23.42 -56.42 -28.15
CA ALA A 177 22.16 -55.97 -28.74
C ALA A 177 21.88 -56.88 -29.96
N PRO A 178 20.72 -56.84 -30.62
CA PRO A 178 19.34 -56.59 -30.16
C PRO A 178 18.38 -57.71 -30.64
N MET A 179 17.13 -57.77 -30.14
CA MET A 179 15.97 -58.25 -30.92
C MET A 179 14.67 -57.76 -30.27
N GLY A 180 13.77 -57.26 -31.10
CA GLY A 180 12.56 -56.56 -30.68
C GLY A 180 11.40 -57.46 -30.26
N LEU A 181 10.37 -56.82 -29.72
CA LEU A 181 8.97 -57.21 -29.88
C LEU A 181 8.11 -55.99 -29.54
N ALA A 182 7.22 -55.66 -30.48
CA ALA A 182 6.21 -54.64 -30.36
C ALA A 182 5.24 -55.00 -29.23
N ALA A 183 4.98 -54.03 -28.34
CA ALA A 183 3.82 -54.02 -27.49
C ALA A 183 3.23 -52.60 -27.55
N GLN A 184 2.22 -52.44 -28.40
CA GLN A 184 1.29 -51.32 -28.36
C GLN A 184 0.50 -51.43 -27.05
N GLY A 185 0.93 -50.68 -26.04
CA GLY A 185 0.22 -50.48 -24.78
C GLY A 185 0.07 -48.99 -24.58
N ALA A 186 -1.18 -48.53 -24.59
CA ALA A 186 -1.58 -47.13 -24.53
C ALA A 186 -0.77 -46.31 -23.51
N ALA A 187 0.09 -45.43 -24.03
CA ALA A 187 0.66 -44.35 -23.26
C ALA A 187 -0.45 -43.36 -22.93
N GLY A 188 -1.09 -43.55 -21.77
CA GLY A 188 -1.76 -42.49 -21.05
C GLY A 188 -0.70 -41.47 -20.63
N GLY A 189 -0.30 -40.61 -21.57
CA GLY A 189 0.55 -39.46 -21.27
C GLY A 189 -0.10 -38.62 -20.17
N PRO A 190 0.70 -37.92 -19.34
CA PRO A 190 0.16 -37.04 -18.31
C PRO A 190 -0.84 -36.11 -19.00
N ARG A 191 -2.09 -36.12 -18.51
CA ARG A 191 -3.16 -35.23 -18.99
C ARG A 191 -2.64 -33.80 -18.90
N ARG A 192 -2.20 -33.25 -20.04
CA ARG A 192 -1.85 -31.84 -20.16
C ARG A 192 -3.14 -31.08 -19.86
N GLY A 193 -3.18 -30.36 -18.74
CA GLY A 193 -4.23 -29.38 -18.50
C GLY A 193 -4.33 -28.42 -19.69
N PRO A 194 -5.49 -27.76 -19.88
CA PRO A 194 -5.62 -26.77 -20.95
C PRO A 194 -4.51 -25.73 -20.79
N ARG A 195 -3.64 -25.65 -21.79
CA ARG A 195 -2.56 -24.65 -21.82
C ARG A 195 -3.22 -23.29 -21.95
N LEU A 196 -2.87 -22.36 -21.06
CA LEU A 196 -3.30 -20.96 -21.17
C LEU A 196 -2.94 -20.45 -22.57
N SER A 197 -3.94 -19.95 -23.28
CA SER A 197 -3.77 -19.43 -24.63
C SER A 197 -3.18 -18.01 -24.59
N GLU A 198 -2.55 -17.60 -25.68
CA GLU A 198 -2.00 -16.25 -25.82
C GLU A 198 -3.08 -15.15 -25.61
N PRO A 199 -4.30 -15.25 -26.19
CA PRO A 199 -5.35 -14.27 -25.94
C PRO A 199 -5.85 -14.24 -24.49
N GLU A 200 -5.86 -15.37 -23.80
CA GLU A 200 -6.22 -15.40 -22.37
C GLU A 200 -5.16 -14.67 -21.52
N LEU A 201 -3.87 -14.84 -21.83
CA LEU A 201 -2.80 -14.14 -21.13
C LEU A 201 -2.85 -12.63 -21.38
N GLU A 202 -3.07 -12.20 -22.64
CA GLU A 202 -3.27 -10.79 -22.98
C GLU A 202 -4.49 -10.21 -22.25
N LEU A 203 -5.58 -10.97 -22.10
CA LEU A 203 -6.76 -10.53 -21.35
C LEU A 203 -6.45 -10.31 -19.86
N LEU A 204 -5.62 -11.16 -19.24
CA LEU A 204 -5.18 -10.98 -17.86
C LEU A 204 -4.34 -9.71 -17.69
N GLU A 205 -3.43 -9.43 -18.63
CA GLU A 205 -2.61 -8.22 -18.65
C GLU A 205 -3.48 -6.96 -18.84
N GLN A 206 -4.43 -7.00 -19.77
CA GLN A 206 -5.41 -5.93 -19.99
C GLN A 206 -6.30 -5.68 -18.76
N THR A 207 -6.67 -6.75 -18.05
CA THR A 207 -7.48 -6.65 -16.82
C THR A 207 -6.72 -5.93 -15.71
N ALA A 208 -5.43 -6.21 -15.53
CA ALA A 208 -4.59 -5.50 -14.57
C ALA A 208 -4.47 -4.00 -14.91
N MET A 209 -4.28 -3.67 -16.19
CA MET A 209 -4.28 -2.29 -16.69
C MET A 209 -5.62 -1.59 -16.43
N MET A 210 -6.74 -2.25 -16.76
CA MET A 210 -8.09 -1.72 -16.53
C MET A 210 -8.34 -1.42 -15.05
N PHE A 211 -7.97 -2.31 -14.13
CA PHE A 211 -8.13 -2.05 -12.70
C PHE A 211 -7.29 -0.86 -12.23
N ARG A 212 -6.08 -0.68 -12.76
CA ARG A 212 -5.22 0.46 -12.42
C ARG A 212 -5.84 1.77 -12.90
N GLN A 213 -6.34 1.81 -14.14
CA GLN A 213 -7.02 2.96 -14.72
C GLN A 213 -8.29 3.31 -13.93
N TRP A 214 -9.09 2.31 -13.55
CA TRP A 214 -10.28 2.51 -12.73
C TRP A 214 -9.98 3.04 -11.32
N ASP A 215 -8.91 2.59 -10.65
CA ASP A 215 -8.49 3.17 -9.37
C ASP A 215 -8.05 4.63 -9.52
N ALA A 216 -7.23 4.92 -10.56
CA ALA A 216 -6.74 6.27 -10.84
C ALA A 216 -7.88 7.26 -11.14
N GLN A 217 -8.92 6.82 -11.87
CA GLN A 217 -10.09 7.63 -12.16
C GLN A 217 -10.97 7.82 -10.91
N CYS A 218 -11.45 6.72 -10.32
CA CYS A 218 -12.55 6.82 -9.35
C CYS A 218 -12.10 7.10 -7.90
N GLY A 219 -10.79 7.16 -7.62
CA GLY A 219 -10.27 7.56 -6.31
C GLY A 219 -10.81 6.76 -5.10
N GLY A 220 -11.39 5.58 -5.32
CA GLY A 220 -12.03 4.73 -4.32
C GLY A 220 -13.34 4.03 -4.77
N GLY A 221 -13.79 4.21 -6.02
CA GLY A 221 -14.98 3.55 -6.58
C GLY A 221 -14.80 2.05 -6.86
N LEU A 222 -13.59 1.62 -7.22
CA LEU A 222 -13.27 0.20 -7.38
C LEU A 222 -13.29 -0.49 -6.02
N ARG A 223 -14.03 -1.60 -5.91
CA ARG A 223 -14.00 -2.41 -4.68
C ARG A 223 -12.73 -3.25 -4.69
N ARG A 224 -11.86 -3.03 -3.70
CA ARG A 224 -10.63 -3.80 -3.43
C ARG A 224 -10.79 -5.31 -3.61
N LYS A 225 -11.93 -5.88 -3.20
CA LYS A 225 -12.24 -7.31 -3.35
C LYS A 225 -12.17 -7.82 -4.80
N ALA A 226 -12.49 -6.99 -5.80
CA ALA A 226 -12.40 -7.38 -7.20
C ALA A 226 -10.94 -7.62 -7.61
N VAL A 227 -10.04 -6.71 -7.23
CA VAL A 227 -8.60 -6.84 -7.48
C VAL A 227 -8.02 -8.05 -6.75
N VAL A 228 -8.40 -8.25 -5.48
CA VAL A 228 -7.94 -9.41 -4.69
C VAL A 228 -8.48 -10.72 -5.27
N GLY A 229 -9.72 -10.74 -5.76
CA GLY A 229 -10.29 -11.88 -6.47
C GLY A 229 -9.52 -12.22 -7.74
N GLN A 230 -9.24 -11.23 -8.60
CA GLN A 230 -8.44 -11.44 -9.80
C GLN A 230 -7.02 -11.91 -9.47
N LEU A 231 -6.40 -11.33 -8.43
CA LEU A 231 -5.08 -11.77 -7.96
C LEU A 231 -5.12 -13.24 -7.53
N HIS A 232 -6.18 -13.67 -6.84
CA HIS A 232 -6.37 -15.06 -6.45
C HIS A 232 -6.45 -15.98 -7.66
N GLU A 233 -7.28 -15.65 -8.65
CA GLU A 233 -7.44 -16.42 -9.90
C GLU A 233 -6.12 -16.55 -10.66
N VAL A 234 -5.38 -15.46 -10.85
CA VAL A 234 -4.07 -15.50 -11.54
C VAL A 234 -3.04 -16.32 -10.75
N THR A 235 -3.13 -16.30 -9.42
CA THR A 235 -2.24 -17.10 -8.56
C THR A 235 -2.58 -18.59 -8.63
N ASP A 236 -3.85 -18.96 -8.80
CA ASP A 236 -4.25 -20.35 -9.03
C ASP A 236 -3.75 -20.84 -10.39
N LEU A 237 -3.77 -20.02 -11.44
CA LEU A 237 -3.14 -20.34 -12.72
C LEU A 237 -1.63 -20.59 -12.56
N LEU A 238 -0.92 -19.84 -11.71
CA LEU A 238 0.51 -20.04 -11.43
C LEU A 238 0.83 -21.37 -10.71
N GLN A 239 -0.15 -22.07 -10.14
CA GLN A 239 0.06 -23.40 -9.56
C GLN A 239 0.17 -24.50 -10.64
N GLU A 240 -0.27 -24.21 -11.86
CA GLU A 240 -0.15 -25.12 -12.99
C GLU A 240 1.24 -25.07 -13.63
N GLN A 241 1.57 -26.08 -14.44
CA GLN A 241 2.86 -26.13 -15.15
C GLN A 241 2.81 -25.32 -16.44
N HIS A 242 3.60 -24.24 -16.49
CA HIS A 242 3.71 -23.36 -17.64
C HIS A 242 5.13 -23.33 -18.23
N PRO A 243 5.28 -23.08 -19.54
CA PRO A 243 6.56 -22.66 -20.10
C PRO A 243 7.08 -21.39 -19.42
N GLU A 244 8.39 -21.27 -19.27
CA GLU A 244 9.03 -20.12 -18.59
C GLU A 244 8.54 -18.75 -19.09
N PRO A 245 8.39 -18.49 -20.41
CA PRO A 245 7.90 -17.19 -20.88
C PRO A 245 6.48 -16.84 -20.39
N VAL A 246 5.60 -17.84 -20.29
CA VAL A 246 4.23 -17.68 -19.80
C VAL A 246 4.23 -17.47 -18.30
N ALA A 247 5.00 -18.27 -17.55
CA ALA A 247 5.14 -18.13 -16.10
C ALA A 247 5.64 -16.73 -15.71
N ARG A 248 6.63 -16.19 -16.44
CA ARG A 248 7.16 -14.84 -16.18
C ARG A 248 6.12 -13.74 -16.39
N ARG A 249 5.29 -13.85 -17.42
CA ARG A 249 4.18 -12.90 -17.67
C ARG A 249 3.09 -13.02 -16.60
N LEU A 250 2.72 -14.24 -16.20
CA LEU A 250 1.78 -14.45 -15.09
C LEU A 250 2.30 -13.87 -13.77
N PHE A 251 3.59 -14.03 -13.47
CA PHE A 251 4.22 -13.39 -12.31
C PHE A 251 4.21 -11.86 -12.41
N ARG A 252 4.39 -11.28 -13.61
CA ARG A 252 4.24 -9.83 -13.81
C ARG A 252 2.82 -9.36 -13.50
N VAL A 253 1.80 -10.02 -14.06
CA VAL A 253 0.39 -9.69 -13.78
C VAL A 253 0.07 -9.82 -12.29
N THR A 254 0.58 -10.89 -11.65
CA THR A 254 0.46 -11.12 -10.21
C THR A 254 1.08 -9.98 -9.41
N ALA A 255 2.28 -9.52 -9.81
CA ALA A 255 2.97 -8.41 -9.15
C ALA A 255 2.18 -7.10 -9.27
N GLU A 256 1.65 -6.79 -10.44
CA GLU A 256 0.85 -5.58 -10.66
C GLU A 256 -0.47 -5.60 -9.88
N LEU A 257 -1.17 -6.74 -9.86
CA LEU A 257 -2.42 -6.88 -9.08
C LEU A 257 -2.16 -6.85 -7.57
N ALA A 258 -1.07 -7.46 -7.11
CA ALA A 258 -0.66 -7.39 -5.71
C ALA A 258 -0.24 -5.97 -5.29
N GLU A 259 0.49 -5.25 -6.15
CA GLU A 259 0.82 -3.84 -5.91
C GLU A 259 -0.46 -3.01 -5.78
N LEU A 260 -1.40 -3.17 -6.71
CA LEU A 260 -2.67 -2.44 -6.69
C LEU A 260 -3.51 -2.79 -5.45
N ALA A 261 -3.60 -4.07 -5.08
CA ALA A 261 -4.25 -4.49 -3.85
C ALA A 261 -3.60 -3.87 -2.61
N GLY A 262 -2.27 -3.73 -2.61
CA GLY A 262 -1.50 -3.04 -1.59
C GLY A 262 -1.83 -1.55 -1.53
N TRP A 263 -1.83 -0.87 -2.67
CA TRP A 263 -2.15 0.55 -2.80
C TRP A 263 -3.58 0.86 -2.34
N MET A 264 -4.56 0.08 -2.77
CA MET A 264 -5.94 0.23 -2.34
C MET A 264 -6.09 -0.02 -0.83
N SER A 265 -5.38 -1.01 -0.28
CA SER A 265 -5.34 -1.27 1.16
C SER A 265 -4.75 -0.09 1.93
N TYR A 266 -3.69 0.52 1.40
CA TYR A 266 -3.06 1.71 1.96
C TYR A 266 -4.02 2.91 1.98
N ASP A 267 -4.76 3.13 0.89
CA ASP A 267 -5.69 4.27 0.76
C ASP A 267 -6.91 4.19 1.68
N ILE A 268 -7.32 2.98 2.07
CA ILE A 268 -8.36 2.77 3.08
C ILE A 268 -7.79 2.52 4.49
N GLY A 269 -6.49 2.73 4.69
CA GLY A 269 -5.75 2.67 5.97
C GLY A 269 -5.48 1.29 6.56
N LEU A 270 -5.57 0.22 5.77
CA LEU A 270 -5.13 -1.12 6.16
C LEU A 270 -3.61 -1.25 6.05
N GLN A 271 -2.87 -0.51 6.88
CA GLN A 271 -1.41 -0.39 6.76
C GLN A 271 -0.66 -1.74 6.77
N PRO A 272 -0.95 -2.68 7.70
CA PRO A 272 -0.29 -3.98 7.69
C PRO A 272 -0.62 -4.83 6.46
N THR A 273 -1.89 -4.79 6.02
CA THR A 273 -2.35 -5.51 4.82
C THR A 273 -1.69 -4.97 3.56
N ALA A 274 -1.61 -3.64 3.43
CA ALA A 274 -0.95 -2.97 2.33
C ALA A 274 0.51 -3.39 2.21
N GLN A 275 1.21 -3.38 3.34
CA GLN A 275 2.62 -3.74 3.42
C GLN A 275 2.86 -5.21 3.02
N LYS A 276 2.00 -6.14 3.46
CA LYS A 276 2.04 -7.54 3.03
C LYS A 276 1.86 -7.68 1.52
N TYR A 277 0.87 -7.00 0.94
CA TYR A 277 0.65 -7.03 -0.50
C TYR A 277 1.84 -6.46 -1.28
N PHE A 278 2.46 -5.38 -0.82
CA PHE A 278 3.66 -4.86 -1.48
C PHE A 278 4.84 -5.83 -1.43
N VAL A 279 5.06 -6.51 -0.30
CA VAL A 279 6.10 -7.55 -0.20
C VAL A 279 5.81 -8.70 -1.18
N LEU A 280 4.56 -9.17 -1.25
CA LEU A 280 4.14 -10.20 -2.21
C LEU A 280 4.30 -9.75 -3.67
N ALA A 281 3.96 -8.50 -3.97
CA ALA A 281 4.13 -7.90 -5.30
C ALA A 281 5.60 -7.88 -5.71
N LEU A 282 6.48 -7.52 -4.78
CA LEU A 282 7.92 -7.51 -5.00
C LEU A 282 8.48 -8.93 -5.23
N HIS A 283 8.00 -9.93 -4.49
CA HIS A 283 8.35 -11.33 -4.75
C HIS A 283 7.92 -11.77 -6.15
N ALA A 284 6.69 -11.45 -6.56
CA ALA A 284 6.21 -11.77 -7.89
C ALA A 284 7.00 -11.03 -9.00
N ALA A 285 7.36 -9.75 -8.79
CA ALA A 285 8.18 -8.99 -9.72
C ALA A 285 9.59 -9.59 -9.87
N LYS A 286 10.16 -10.12 -8.78
CA LYS A 286 11.43 -10.88 -8.83
C LYS A 286 11.29 -12.12 -9.71
N GLU A 287 10.24 -12.92 -9.52
CA GLU A 287 10.04 -14.16 -10.29
C GLU A 287 9.71 -13.89 -11.76
N ALA A 288 9.09 -12.74 -12.05
CA ALA A 288 8.95 -12.22 -13.42
C ALA A 288 10.29 -11.75 -14.03
N GLY A 289 11.30 -11.52 -13.19
CA GLY A 289 12.57 -10.87 -13.55
C GLY A 289 12.38 -9.42 -14.01
N ASP A 290 11.36 -8.74 -13.51
CA ASP A 290 10.97 -7.37 -13.89
C ASP A 290 11.47 -6.36 -12.84
N ARG A 291 12.73 -5.91 -13.01
CA ARG A 291 13.35 -4.98 -12.06
C ARG A 291 12.69 -3.61 -12.00
N PRO A 292 12.29 -2.99 -13.13
CA PRO A 292 11.54 -1.74 -13.10
C PRO A 292 10.22 -1.86 -12.32
N LEU A 293 9.48 -2.96 -12.46
CA LEU A 293 8.28 -3.17 -11.65
C LEU A 293 8.63 -3.33 -10.15
N GLY A 294 9.73 -4.01 -9.82
CA GLY A 294 10.22 -4.09 -8.45
C GLY A 294 10.58 -2.73 -7.83
N SER A 295 11.22 -1.83 -8.60
CA SER A 295 11.53 -0.47 -8.13
C SER A 295 10.27 0.39 -7.95
N PHE A 296 9.26 0.18 -8.79
CA PHE A 296 7.94 0.78 -8.61
C PHE A 296 7.28 0.35 -7.30
N VAL A 297 7.24 -0.96 -7.01
CA VAL A 297 6.68 -1.47 -5.74
C VAL A 297 7.43 -0.89 -4.53
N LEU A 298 8.76 -0.82 -4.59
CA LEU A 298 9.57 -0.19 -3.54
C LEU A 298 9.22 1.29 -3.34
N SER A 299 8.96 2.03 -4.41
CA SER A 299 8.54 3.43 -4.32
C SER A 299 7.19 3.58 -3.58
N LYS A 300 6.27 2.62 -3.75
CA LYS A 300 4.98 2.57 -3.04
C LYS A 300 5.17 2.28 -1.56
N MET A 301 6.04 1.33 -1.23
CA MET A 301 6.43 1.05 0.16
C MET A 301 7.08 2.28 0.82
N SER A 302 7.97 2.96 0.11
CA SER A 302 8.61 4.19 0.60
C SER A 302 7.56 5.27 0.91
N ARG A 303 6.61 5.51 0.00
CA ARG A 303 5.51 6.45 0.23
C ARG A 303 4.68 6.08 1.46
N GLN A 304 4.43 4.79 1.68
CA GLN A 304 3.78 4.31 2.90
C GLN A 304 4.63 4.62 4.15
N MET A 305 5.94 4.36 4.12
CA MET A 305 6.83 4.64 5.24
C MET A 305 6.88 6.13 5.59
N ILE A 306 6.90 7.03 4.58
CA ILE A 306 6.79 8.49 4.79
C ILE A 306 5.48 8.84 5.49
N HIS A 307 4.35 8.25 5.06
CA HIS A 307 3.06 8.48 5.69
C HIS A 307 3.02 8.05 7.16
N LEU A 308 3.78 7.01 7.52
CA LEU A 308 3.90 6.47 8.88
C LEU A 308 5.00 7.16 9.71
N GLY A 309 5.67 8.18 9.17
CA GLY A 309 6.76 8.89 9.85
C GLY A 309 8.08 8.12 9.93
N ARG A 310 8.23 7.04 9.15
CA ARG A 310 9.44 6.19 9.09
C ARG A 310 10.35 6.63 7.93
N SER A 311 10.90 7.83 8.02
CA SER A 311 11.60 8.48 6.89
C SER A 311 12.92 7.80 6.51
N GLU A 312 13.63 7.23 7.48
CA GLU A 312 14.85 6.47 7.27
C GLU A 312 14.57 5.21 6.45
N ASP A 313 13.58 4.42 6.88
CA ASP A 313 13.15 3.23 6.14
C ASP A 313 12.68 3.58 4.73
N ALA A 314 11.98 4.72 4.58
CA ALA A 314 11.55 5.21 3.27
C ALA A 314 12.73 5.51 2.34
N LEU A 315 13.80 6.12 2.86
CA LEU A 315 15.00 6.45 2.10
C LEU A 315 15.75 5.18 1.67
N GLU A 316 15.90 4.23 2.59
CA GLU A 316 16.54 2.94 2.30
C GLU A 316 15.83 2.18 1.17
N LEU A 317 14.49 2.16 1.17
CA LEU A 317 13.70 1.55 0.10
C LEU A 317 13.90 2.24 -1.26
N ILE A 318 14.06 3.57 -1.28
CA ILE A 318 14.29 4.32 -2.52
C ILE A 318 15.70 4.12 -3.06
N HIS A 319 16.72 4.10 -2.19
CA HIS A 319 18.09 3.79 -2.63
C HIS A 319 18.19 2.38 -3.19
N LEU A 320 17.46 1.43 -2.59
CA LEU A 320 17.34 0.08 -3.11
C LEU A 320 16.64 0.03 -4.47
N ALA A 321 15.57 0.80 -4.64
CA ALA A 321 14.83 0.92 -5.90
C ALA A 321 15.72 1.49 -7.02
N GLN A 322 16.43 2.59 -6.73
CA GLN A 322 17.37 3.21 -7.66
C GLN A 322 18.51 2.27 -8.04
N TYR A 323 19.11 1.57 -7.05
CA TYR A 323 20.15 0.58 -7.32
C TYR A 323 19.63 -0.55 -8.21
N GLY A 324 18.42 -1.03 -7.94
CA GLY A 324 17.87 -2.17 -8.63
C GLY A 324 17.43 -1.93 -10.08
N SER A 325 17.13 -0.68 -10.43
CA SER A 325 16.63 -0.34 -11.77
C SER A 325 17.67 0.35 -12.68
N ARG A 326 18.94 0.47 -12.26
CA ARG A 326 20.00 1.18 -13.02
C ARG A 326 20.15 0.73 -14.48
N GLY A 327 19.89 -0.54 -14.78
CA GLY A 327 20.12 -1.14 -16.10
C GLY A 327 18.89 -1.21 -17.02
N GLY A 328 17.73 -0.69 -16.64
CA GLY A 328 16.51 -0.85 -17.44
C GLY A 328 15.36 0.10 -17.09
N SER A 329 15.65 1.18 -16.37
CA SER A 329 14.65 2.18 -16.01
C SER A 329 14.56 3.26 -17.06
N THR A 330 13.33 3.64 -17.43
CA THR A 330 13.07 4.82 -18.25
C THR A 330 13.36 6.11 -17.46
N PRO A 331 13.57 7.25 -18.14
CA PRO A 331 13.71 8.55 -17.49
C PRO A 331 12.53 8.87 -16.57
N ARG A 332 11.29 8.53 -16.97
CA ARG A 332 10.09 8.73 -16.14
C ARG A 332 10.17 7.98 -14.81
N THR A 333 10.57 6.71 -14.86
CA THR A 333 10.74 5.89 -13.65
C THR A 333 11.86 6.44 -12.76
N GLN A 334 12.98 6.89 -13.33
CA GLN A 334 14.08 7.49 -12.56
C GLN A 334 13.66 8.82 -11.90
N ALA A 335 12.96 9.70 -12.63
CA ALA A 335 12.45 10.96 -12.11
C ALA A 335 11.51 10.75 -10.90
N MET A 336 10.61 9.76 -10.97
CA MET A 336 9.75 9.36 -9.86
C MET A 336 10.57 8.94 -8.62
N LEU A 337 11.63 8.15 -8.81
CA LEU A 337 12.48 7.70 -7.71
C LEU A 337 13.24 8.88 -7.06
N TYR A 338 13.73 9.85 -7.84
CA TYR A 338 14.35 11.06 -7.30
C TYR A 338 13.34 11.95 -6.54
N ALA A 339 12.11 12.07 -7.03
CA ALA A 339 11.05 12.82 -6.34
C ALA A 339 10.71 12.18 -4.98
N MET A 340 10.66 10.84 -4.90
CA MET A 340 10.48 10.12 -3.63
C MET A 340 11.69 10.25 -2.71
N GLU A 341 12.92 10.27 -3.25
CA GLU A 341 14.13 10.52 -2.46
C GLU A 341 14.09 11.93 -1.83
N ALA A 342 13.68 12.94 -2.60
CA ALA A 342 13.49 14.31 -2.11
C ALA A 342 12.49 14.34 -0.94
N ARG A 343 11.37 13.63 -1.09
CA ARG A 343 10.31 13.52 -0.07
C ARG A 343 10.83 12.91 1.23
N ALA A 344 11.67 11.87 1.14
CA ALA A 344 12.29 11.25 2.31
C ALA A 344 13.26 12.22 3.00
N TYR A 345 14.17 12.86 2.26
CA TYR A 345 15.08 13.87 2.83
C TYR A 345 14.36 15.06 3.46
N ALA A 346 13.23 15.49 2.89
CA ALA A 346 12.42 16.56 3.44
C ALA A 346 11.90 16.24 4.85
N ASN A 347 11.37 15.02 5.03
CA ASN A 347 10.85 14.55 6.31
C ASN A 347 11.96 14.28 7.34
N MET A 348 13.20 14.04 6.88
CA MET A 348 14.39 13.96 7.74
C MET A 348 15.03 15.32 8.06
N GLY A 349 14.48 16.44 7.56
CA GLY A 349 15.06 17.77 7.78
C GLY A 349 16.42 17.98 7.09
N GLN A 350 16.63 17.37 5.91
CA GLN A 350 17.88 17.42 5.15
C GLN A 350 17.75 18.32 3.89
N PRO A 351 17.76 19.66 4.04
CA PRO A 351 17.38 20.59 2.96
C PRO A 351 18.32 20.56 1.75
N GLY A 352 19.64 20.42 1.96
CA GLY A 352 20.60 20.35 0.87
C GLY A 352 20.42 19.11 -0.01
N LYS A 353 20.17 17.95 0.63
CA LYS A 353 19.93 16.69 -0.09
C LYS A 353 18.56 16.69 -0.77
N CYS A 354 17.52 17.19 -0.11
CA CYS A 354 16.20 17.35 -0.69
C CYS A 354 16.23 18.21 -1.96
N LYS A 355 16.81 19.42 -1.91
CA LYS A 355 16.89 20.32 -3.08
C LYS A 355 17.65 19.69 -4.25
N ARG A 356 18.74 18.96 -3.96
CA ARG A 356 19.48 18.23 -4.98
C ARG A 356 18.63 17.14 -5.63
N ALA A 357 17.91 16.35 -4.84
CA ALA A 357 17.04 15.29 -5.34
C ALA A 357 15.85 15.86 -6.15
N VAL A 358 15.25 16.98 -5.73
CA VAL A 358 14.24 17.71 -6.52
C VAL A 358 14.78 18.09 -7.89
N ARG A 359 15.97 18.72 -7.94
CA ARG A 359 16.59 19.10 -9.20
C ARG A 359 16.87 17.91 -10.10
N MET A 360 17.38 16.80 -9.55
CA MET A 360 17.58 15.56 -10.32
C MET A 360 16.26 15.03 -10.88
N ALA A 361 15.18 15.08 -10.10
CA ALA A 361 13.86 14.66 -10.58
C ALA A 361 13.38 15.52 -11.76
N GLU A 362 13.55 16.84 -11.68
CA GLU A 362 13.17 17.79 -12.74
C GLU A 362 14.02 17.62 -14.00
N GLU A 363 15.34 17.54 -13.86
CA GLU A 363 16.29 17.32 -14.96
C GLU A 363 15.96 16.00 -15.67
N THR A 364 15.85 14.89 -14.94
CA THR A 364 15.53 13.58 -15.55
C THR A 364 14.12 13.53 -16.13
N PHE A 365 13.14 14.24 -15.56
CA PHE A 365 11.81 14.31 -16.15
C PHE A 365 11.81 15.08 -17.48
N SER A 366 12.65 16.11 -17.61
CA SER A 366 12.77 16.88 -18.86
C SER A 366 13.37 16.07 -20.03
N GLU A 367 14.04 14.95 -19.73
CA GLU A 367 14.61 14.04 -20.72
C GLU A 367 13.58 13.04 -21.28
N ILE A 368 12.36 12.97 -20.73
CA ILE A 368 11.35 12.00 -21.18
C ILE A 368 10.94 12.28 -22.62
N ALA A 369 11.09 11.28 -23.49
CA ALA A 369 10.78 11.36 -24.91
C ALA A 369 9.63 10.41 -25.30
N PRO A 370 8.82 10.78 -26.33
CA PRO A 370 7.90 9.83 -26.94
C PRO A 370 8.67 8.63 -27.51
N GLY A 371 8.42 7.44 -26.97
CA GLY A 371 9.09 6.20 -27.42
C GLY A 371 10.06 5.57 -26.41
N ASP A 372 10.24 6.16 -25.22
CA ASP A 372 11.07 5.60 -24.14
C ASP A 372 10.64 4.21 -23.63
N GLY A 373 9.54 3.67 -24.15
CA GLY A 373 9.06 2.34 -23.80
C GLY A 373 8.43 2.27 -22.40
N ASP A 374 7.93 3.39 -21.89
CA ASP A 374 7.27 3.47 -20.58
C ASP A 374 6.15 2.42 -20.44
N PRO A 375 6.27 1.48 -19.48
CA PRO A 375 5.19 0.59 -19.12
C PRO A 375 3.94 1.37 -18.67
N ASP A 376 2.75 0.77 -18.79
CA ASP A 376 1.50 1.41 -18.36
C ASP A 376 1.56 1.89 -16.89
N TRP A 377 2.12 1.08 -16.00
CA TRP A 377 2.14 1.36 -14.57
C TRP A 377 2.93 2.62 -14.17
N ILE A 378 3.82 3.16 -15.00
CA ILE A 378 4.56 4.41 -14.69
C ILE A 378 3.88 5.66 -15.27
N ARG A 379 2.92 5.50 -16.19
CA ARG A 379 2.31 6.63 -16.90
C ARG A 379 1.57 7.63 -16.00
N PHE A 380 1.18 7.19 -14.80
CA PHE A 380 0.61 8.10 -13.78
C PHE A 380 1.57 9.21 -13.37
N PHE A 381 2.89 9.01 -13.45
CA PHE A 381 3.88 10.00 -13.04
C PHE A 381 4.02 11.08 -14.12
N SER A 382 3.05 12.00 -14.16
CA SER A 382 2.96 13.14 -15.07
C SER A 382 3.65 14.40 -14.52
N GLU A 383 3.59 15.51 -15.25
CA GLU A 383 4.02 16.82 -14.75
C GLU A 383 3.26 17.19 -13.46
N ALA A 384 1.98 16.83 -13.37
CA ALA A 384 1.16 17.07 -12.18
C ALA A 384 1.70 16.33 -10.96
N GLU A 385 2.06 15.05 -11.09
CA GLU A 385 2.68 14.26 -10.01
C GLU A 385 4.08 14.78 -9.65
N LEU A 386 4.91 15.16 -10.62
CA LEU A 386 6.23 15.74 -10.34
C LEU A 386 6.10 17.04 -9.52
N CYS A 387 5.25 17.97 -9.97
CA CYS A 387 4.97 19.20 -9.25
C CYS A 387 4.43 18.90 -7.85
N ALA A 388 3.47 17.98 -7.74
CA ALA A 388 2.90 17.59 -6.45
C ALA A 388 3.97 17.09 -5.49
N GLU A 389 4.84 16.17 -5.90
CA GLU A 389 5.89 15.60 -5.03
C GLU A 389 6.98 16.61 -4.63
N ASN A 390 7.37 17.49 -5.55
CA ASN A 390 8.34 18.55 -5.26
C ASN A 390 7.75 19.59 -4.30
N ALA A 391 6.52 20.05 -4.55
CA ALA A 391 5.81 21.00 -3.70
C ALA A 391 5.59 20.45 -2.29
N HIS A 392 5.19 19.19 -2.24
CA HIS A 392 5.14 18.39 -1.03
C HIS A 392 6.48 18.40 -0.30
N SER A 393 7.58 18.07 -0.96
CA SER A 393 8.92 18.04 -0.34
C SER A 393 9.30 19.39 0.28
N TYR A 394 9.06 20.51 -0.42
CA TYR A 394 9.29 21.84 0.14
C TYR A 394 8.39 22.16 1.33
N ARG A 395 7.11 21.77 1.29
CA ARG A 395 6.21 21.95 2.44
C ARG A 395 6.67 21.15 3.65
N ASP A 396 7.06 19.90 3.47
CA ASP A 396 7.52 19.06 4.58
C ASP A 396 8.85 19.57 5.16
N LEU A 397 9.75 20.12 4.31
CA LEU A 397 10.92 20.87 4.78
C LEU A 397 10.53 22.11 5.59
N ALA A 398 9.49 22.83 5.17
CA ALA A 398 9.01 23.98 5.93
C ALA A 398 8.63 23.54 7.35
N TYR A 399 7.88 22.45 7.50
CA TYR A 399 7.53 21.92 8.82
C TYR A 399 8.73 21.42 9.63
N SER A 400 9.64 20.64 9.02
CA SER A 400 10.80 20.08 9.73
C SER A 400 11.83 21.16 10.12
N ALA A 401 11.89 22.27 9.38
CA ALA A 401 12.72 23.43 9.69
C ALA A 401 11.98 24.51 10.52
N GLY A 402 11.01 24.12 11.35
CA GLY A 402 10.35 25.04 12.29
C GLY A 402 9.38 26.02 11.63
N ARG A 403 8.60 25.57 10.64
CA ARG A 403 7.66 26.37 9.84
C ARG A 403 8.35 27.49 9.04
N SER A 404 9.46 27.17 8.37
CA SER A 404 10.26 28.14 7.60
C SER A 404 9.47 28.79 6.46
N PRO A 405 9.32 30.14 6.46
CA PRO A 405 8.65 30.86 5.38
C PRO A 405 9.35 30.68 4.02
N SER A 406 10.68 30.58 4.01
CA SER A 406 11.44 30.41 2.76
C SER A 406 11.09 29.13 2.03
N TYR A 407 10.90 28.01 2.75
CA TYR A 407 10.49 26.75 2.13
C TYR A 407 9.02 26.75 1.75
N ALA A 408 8.16 27.45 2.52
CA ALA A 408 6.77 27.66 2.12
C ALA A 408 6.66 28.46 0.81
N SER A 409 7.50 29.49 0.62
CA SER A 409 7.60 30.25 -0.62
C SER A 409 8.08 29.42 -1.82
N LEU A 410 8.94 28.42 -1.60
CA LEU A 410 9.31 27.45 -2.64
C LEU A 410 8.17 26.46 -2.94
N ALA A 411 7.42 26.05 -1.92
CA ALA A 411 6.32 25.10 -2.08
C ALA A 411 5.14 25.68 -2.86
N ARG A 412 4.80 26.95 -2.63
CA ARG A 412 3.59 27.59 -3.17
C ARG A 412 3.45 27.51 -4.70
N PRO A 413 4.36 28.03 -5.53
CA PRO A 413 4.16 28.06 -6.98
C PRO A 413 4.08 26.65 -7.58
N VAL A 414 4.85 25.70 -7.02
CA VAL A 414 4.85 24.31 -7.48
C VAL A 414 3.56 23.60 -7.05
N MET A 415 3.01 23.92 -5.88
CA MET A 415 1.73 23.39 -5.41
C MET A 415 0.55 23.95 -6.22
N GLU A 416 0.57 25.25 -6.52
CA GLU A 416 -0.44 25.91 -7.37
C GLU A 416 -0.49 25.24 -8.75
N ARG A 417 0.68 24.98 -9.36
CA ARG A 417 0.78 24.24 -10.61
C ARG A 417 0.23 22.82 -10.53
N ALA A 418 0.54 22.09 -9.45
CA ALA A 418 0.00 20.74 -9.24
C ALA A 418 -1.53 20.74 -9.12
N VAL A 419 -2.10 21.69 -8.36
CA VAL A 419 -3.55 21.86 -8.21
C VAL A 419 -4.21 22.22 -9.54
N GLU A 420 -3.61 23.12 -10.32
CA GLU A 420 -4.10 23.49 -11.65
C GLU A 420 -4.15 22.28 -12.59
N LEU A 421 -3.06 21.53 -12.69
CA LEU A 421 -2.96 20.38 -13.59
C LEU A 421 -3.93 19.26 -13.20
N PHE A 422 -3.96 18.88 -11.92
CA PHE A 422 -4.93 17.88 -11.46
C PHE A 422 -6.37 18.35 -11.58
N GLY A 423 -6.64 19.66 -11.42
CA GLY A 423 -7.96 20.25 -11.62
C GLY A 423 -8.44 20.12 -13.07
N ARG A 424 -7.55 20.32 -14.05
CA ARG A 424 -7.85 20.09 -15.47
C ARG A 424 -8.11 18.63 -15.76
N GLU A 425 -7.23 17.73 -15.33
CA GLU A 425 -7.40 16.28 -15.52
C GLU A 425 -8.70 15.75 -14.89
N ALA A 426 -9.06 16.31 -13.71
CA ALA A 426 -10.30 15.98 -13.02
C ALA A 426 -11.56 16.48 -13.71
N ALA A 427 -11.45 17.55 -14.51
CA ALA A 427 -12.56 18.11 -15.28
C ALA A 427 -12.71 17.46 -16.67
N GLU A 428 -11.60 17.09 -17.31
CA GLU A 428 -11.56 16.62 -18.71
C GLU A 428 -11.90 15.15 -18.88
N ALA A 429 -11.56 14.29 -17.93
CA ALA A 429 -11.84 12.86 -18.05
C ALA A 429 -13.35 12.59 -17.89
N GLU A 430 -13.96 11.93 -18.89
CA GLU A 430 -15.31 11.36 -18.77
C GLU A 430 -15.36 10.42 -17.55
N GLY A 431 -15.98 10.88 -16.46
CA GLY A 431 -16.01 10.16 -15.17
C GLY A 431 -15.10 10.71 -14.07
N GLY A 432 -14.37 11.79 -14.29
CA GLY A 432 -13.61 12.54 -13.27
C GLY A 432 -12.29 11.88 -12.87
N GLY A 433 -11.26 12.02 -13.70
CA GLY A 433 -9.93 11.46 -13.48
C GLY A 433 -9.19 12.05 -12.27
N HIS A 434 -8.34 11.29 -11.59
CA HIS A 434 -7.42 11.79 -10.55
C HIS A 434 -8.04 12.60 -9.40
N GLN A 435 -9.34 12.44 -9.13
CA GLN A 435 -10.06 13.19 -8.08
C GLN A 435 -9.40 13.05 -6.70
N ARG A 436 -8.84 11.86 -6.41
CA ARG A 436 -8.07 11.60 -5.17
C ARG A 436 -6.79 12.44 -5.10
N SER A 437 -6.01 12.49 -6.19
CA SER A 437 -4.79 13.30 -6.26
C SER A 437 -5.12 14.79 -6.21
N TYR A 438 -6.18 15.23 -6.89
CA TYR A 438 -6.66 16.61 -6.84
C TYR A 438 -7.01 17.04 -5.41
N ALA A 439 -7.83 16.26 -4.70
CA ALA A 439 -8.17 16.53 -3.30
C ALA A 439 -6.94 16.58 -2.38
N LEU A 440 -5.98 15.65 -2.55
CA LEU A 440 -4.76 15.63 -1.73
C LEU A 440 -3.88 16.87 -1.97
N ASN A 441 -3.84 17.38 -3.20
CA ASN A 441 -3.07 18.58 -3.54
C ASN A 441 -3.79 19.88 -3.13
N LEU A 442 -5.13 19.93 -3.19
CA LEU A 442 -5.91 21.02 -2.55
C LEU A 442 -5.63 21.10 -1.04
N ILE A 443 -5.63 19.96 -0.34
CA ILE A 443 -5.24 19.90 1.08
C ILE A 443 -3.77 20.30 1.25
N GLY A 444 -2.91 19.92 0.30
CA GLY A 444 -1.51 20.31 0.26
C GLY A 444 -1.32 21.82 0.19
N MET A 445 -2.10 22.50 -0.66
CA MET A 445 -2.15 23.95 -0.81
C MET A 445 -2.71 24.64 0.43
N ALA A 446 -3.76 24.08 1.03
CA ALA A 446 -4.29 24.58 2.30
C ALA A 446 -3.22 24.58 3.40
N SER A 447 -2.40 23.52 3.48
CA SER A 447 -1.25 23.49 4.40
C SER A 447 -0.16 24.53 4.07
N VAL A 448 0.05 24.86 2.79
CA VAL A 448 0.98 25.93 2.39
C VAL A 448 0.45 27.30 2.84
N HIS A 449 -0.85 27.58 2.66
CA HIS A 449 -1.47 28.79 3.19
C HIS A 449 -1.33 28.92 4.71
N LEU A 450 -1.51 27.81 5.46
CA LEU A 450 -1.26 27.82 6.92
C LEU A 450 0.19 28.15 7.28
N LEU A 451 1.16 27.61 6.54
CA LEU A 451 2.58 27.93 6.73
C LEU A 451 2.88 29.42 6.45
N GLN A 452 2.12 30.04 5.54
CA GLN A 452 2.21 31.46 5.20
C GLN A 452 1.33 32.35 6.08
N ARG A 453 0.61 31.77 7.06
CA ARG A 453 -0.35 32.44 7.94
C ARG A 453 -1.49 33.13 7.19
N GLU A 454 -2.00 32.48 6.14
CA GLU A 454 -3.15 32.90 5.33
C GLU A 454 -4.36 31.97 5.64
N PRO A 455 -5.06 32.13 6.78
CA PRO A 455 -6.11 31.20 7.20
C PRO A 455 -7.31 31.14 6.25
N GLU A 456 -7.66 32.26 5.60
CA GLU A 456 -8.75 32.32 4.62
C GLU A 456 -8.42 31.48 3.38
N GLY A 457 -7.19 31.60 2.86
CA GLY A 457 -6.71 30.77 1.75
C GLY A 457 -6.64 29.29 2.11
N CYS A 458 -6.30 28.96 3.37
CA CYS A 458 -6.41 27.59 3.86
C CYS A 458 -7.86 27.09 3.85
N ALA A 459 -8.79 27.89 4.39
CA ALA A 459 -10.19 27.53 4.48
C ALA A 459 -10.83 27.30 3.11
N ASP A 460 -10.52 28.17 2.14
CA ASP A 460 -10.97 28.07 0.75
C ASP A 460 -10.54 26.74 0.10
N ARG A 461 -9.22 26.47 0.07
CA ARG A 461 -8.67 25.25 -0.56
C ARG A 461 -9.09 23.97 0.18
N ALA A 462 -9.18 24.01 1.50
CA ALA A 462 -9.68 22.88 2.28
C ALA A 462 -11.18 22.67 2.03
N GLY A 463 -11.97 23.74 1.85
CA GLY A 463 -13.38 23.68 1.49
C GLY A 463 -13.62 23.02 0.13
N GLU A 464 -12.84 23.39 -0.89
CA GLU A 464 -12.86 22.69 -2.19
C GLU A 464 -12.51 21.20 -2.03
N ALA A 465 -11.49 20.89 -1.22
CA ALA A 465 -11.11 19.51 -0.96
C ALA A 465 -12.22 18.70 -0.27
N VAL A 466 -13.03 19.32 0.62
CA VAL A 466 -14.22 18.68 1.22
C VAL A 466 -15.21 18.27 0.12
N ASP A 467 -15.47 19.15 -0.84
CA ASP A 467 -16.46 18.90 -1.89
C ASP A 467 -16.07 17.75 -2.82
N VAL A 468 -14.77 17.62 -3.09
CA VAL A 468 -14.21 16.45 -3.78
C VAL A 468 -14.27 15.21 -2.88
N ALA A 469 -13.84 15.32 -1.62
CA ALA A 469 -13.72 14.20 -0.69
C ALA A 469 -15.06 13.50 -0.40
N LYS A 470 -16.19 14.21 -0.41
CA LYS A 470 -17.56 13.65 -0.26
C LYS A 470 -17.87 12.52 -1.25
N ARG A 471 -17.26 12.56 -2.43
CA ARG A 471 -17.48 11.61 -3.53
C ARG A 471 -16.45 10.47 -3.52
N LEU A 472 -15.44 10.56 -2.67
CA LEU A 472 -14.31 9.64 -2.61
C LEU A 472 -14.43 8.66 -1.42
N ARG A 473 -13.85 7.48 -1.61
CA ARG A 473 -13.62 6.51 -0.52
C ARG A 473 -12.14 6.42 -0.20
N SER A 474 -11.58 7.52 0.29
CA SER A 474 -10.17 7.59 0.68
C SER A 474 -10.04 8.03 2.12
N GLU A 475 -9.51 7.15 2.97
CA GLU A 475 -9.19 7.51 4.35
C GLU A 475 -8.03 8.49 4.40
N ARG A 476 -7.04 8.32 3.51
CA ARG A 476 -5.88 9.21 3.40
C ARG A 476 -6.28 10.67 3.17
N VAL A 477 -7.25 10.92 2.29
CA VAL A 477 -7.82 12.26 2.05
C VAL A 477 -8.50 12.77 3.33
N ASN A 478 -9.40 11.98 3.91
CA ASN A 478 -10.17 12.37 5.10
C ASN A 478 -9.27 12.69 6.31
N ASN A 479 -8.28 11.85 6.59
CA ASN A 479 -7.35 12.04 7.71
C ASN A 479 -6.50 13.30 7.52
N ARG A 480 -6.02 13.54 6.31
CA ARG A 480 -5.18 14.70 6.02
C ARG A 480 -5.98 16.00 6.09
N LEU A 481 -7.19 16.01 5.57
CA LEU A 481 -8.10 17.14 5.63
C LEU A 481 -8.47 17.49 7.08
N ARG A 482 -8.81 16.49 7.91
CA ARG A 482 -9.05 16.70 9.34
C ARG A 482 -7.83 17.24 10.07
N ARG A 483 -6.63 16.71 9.77
CA ARG A 483 -5.39 17.21 10.39
C ARG A 483 -5.11 18.67 10.01
N THR A 484 -5.24 19.01 8.74
CA THR A 484 -5.06 20.40 8.27
C THR A 484 -6.06 21.35 8.92
N ALA A 485 -7.34 20.96 8.99
CA ALA A 485 -8.36 21.78 9.64
C ALA A 485 -8.15 21.91 11.15
N ALA A 486 -7.73 20.83 11.83
CA ALA A 486 -7.38 20.90 13.24
C ALA A 486 -6.23 21.89 13.50
N THR A 487 -5.19 21.89 12.66
CA THR A 487 -4.12 22.90 12.72
C THR A 487 -4.64 24.31 12.47
N ALA A 488 -5.54 24.49 11.50
CA ALA A 488 -6.16 25.79 11.22
C ALA A 488 -6.95 26.31 12.42
N VAL A 489 -7.79 25.47 13.04
CA VAL A 489 -8.57 25.84 14.24
C VAL A 489 -7.67 26.14 15.43
N GLN A 490 -6.61 25.36 15.63
CA GLN A 490 -5.64 25.59 16.70
C GLN A 490 -4.94 26.96 16.56
N ASP A 491 -4.52 27.30 15.35
CA ASP A 491 -3.69 28.49 15.11
C ASP A 491 -4.55 29.75 14.84
N PHE A 492 -5.79 29.60 14.35
CA PHE A 492 -6.65 30.67 13.82
C PHE A 492 -8.16 30.46 14.09
N GLY A 493 -8.53 29.85 15.22
CA GLY A 493 -9.91 29.49 15.54
C GLY A 493 -10.92 30.64 15.67
N GLU A 494 -10.47 31.90 15.66
CA GLU A 494 -11.32 33.09 15.65
C GLU A 494 -11.70 33.57 14.23
N VAL A 495 -11.03 33.05 13.19
CA VAL A 495 -11.29 33.42 11.80
C VAL A 495 -12.56 32.74 11.31
N GLY A 496 -13.52 33.54 10.80
CA GLY A 496 -14.84 33.06 10.40
C GLY A 496 -14.81 31.91 9.40
N ASP A 497 -13.97 31.99 8.37
CA ASP A 497 -13.82 30.93 7.36
C ASP A 497 -13.30 29.61 7.95
N VAL A 498 -12.40 29.68 8.94
CA VAL A 498 -11.86 28.50 9.63
C VAL A 498 -12.93 27.85 10.51
N VAL A 499 -13.75 28.64 11.19
CA VAL A 499 -14.91 28.15 11.95
C VAL A 499 -15.90 27.47 11.02
N GLN A 500 -16.21 28.09 9.88
CA GLN A 500 -17.12 27.53 8.87
C GLN A 500 -16.58 26.21 8.29
N LEU A 501 -15.29 26.13 7.99
CA LEU A 501 -14.64 24.89 7.54
C LEU A 501 -14.80 23.76 8.57
N SER A 502 -14.55 24.05 9.86
CA SER A 502 -14.67 23.08 10.95
C SER A 502 -16.10 22.53 11.05
N GLU A 503 -17.11 23.40 10.98
CA GLU A 503 -18.52 22.99 11.00
C GLU A 503 -18.93 22.17 9.77
N ARG A 504 -18.43 22.53 8.58
CA ARG A 504 -18.60 21.74 7.36
C ARG A 504 -18.02 20.35 7.53
N LEU A 505 -16.78 20.22 8.00
CA LEU A 505 -16.13 18.92 8.20
C LEU A 505 -16.88 18.01 9.17
N ARG A 506 -17.42 18.58 10.25
CA ARG A 506 -18.22 17.85 11.24
C ARG A 506 -19.53 17.30 10.65
N THR A 507 -20.10 17.99 9.67
CA THR A 507 -21.40 17.67 9.08
C THR A 507 -21.27 16.78 7.84
N GLU A 508 -20.24 17.03 7.03
CA GLU A 508 -20.16 16.54 5.66
C GLU A 508 -19.21 15.35 5.48
N LEU A 509 -18.26 15.14 6.40
CA LEU A 509 -17.40 13.96 6.40
C LEU A 509 -17.85 12.94 7.45
N PRO A 510 -17.69 11.62 7.20
CA PRO A 510 -17.96 10.59 8.20
C PRO A 510 -17.20 10.89 9.51
N GLY A 511 -17.86 10.76 10.67
CA GLY A 511 -17.32 11.24 11.95
C GLY A 511 -16.01 10.56 12.37
N GLY A 512 -14.93 11.32 12.44
CA GLY A 512 -13.68 10.92 13.10
C GLY A 512 -13.26 12.04 14.05
N GLU A 513 -13.22 11.77 15.35
CA GLU A 513 -12.73 12.74 16.35
C GLU A 513 -11.26 13.05 16.10
N VAL A 514 -10.91 14.34 16.18
CA VAL A 514 -9.54 14.85 16.19
C VAL A 514 -8.83 14.25 17.41
N ALA A 515 -7.85 13.36 17.19
CA ALA A 515 -6.94 12.98 18.26
C ALA A 515 -6.04 14.20 18.56
N ALA A 516 -6.37 14.92 19.63
CA ALA A 516 -5.45 15.86 20.23
C ALA A 516 -4.25 15.07 20.74
N ALA A 517 -3.11 15.19 20.06
CA ALA A 517 -1.81 14.79 20.56
C ALA A 517 -0.90 16.01 20.39
N GLY A 518 -0.42 16.53 21.52
CA GLY A 518 0.56 17.61 21.58
C GLY A 518 1.97 17.14 21.29
#